data_AF-A0A848HMY7-F1
#
_entry.id   AF-A0A848HMY7-F1
#
_cell.length_a   1.000
_cell.length_b   1.000
_cell.length_c   1.000
_cell.angle_alpha   90.00
_cell.angle_beta   90.00
_cell.angle_gamma   90.00
#
_symmetry.space_group_name_H-M   'P 1'
#
loop_
_entity.id
_entity.type
_entity.pdbx_description
1 polymer ?
#
loop_
_entity_poly.entity_id
_entity_poly.type
_entity_poly.pdbx_seq_one_letter_code
_entity_poly.pdbx_strand_id
1 'polypeptide(L)'
;MSETVKRPGRRDVAAIAGSPAEVRSWLSGLDAEHVVAFALPYGAGRQAESIFETLSSLPPFMHEVLRKRHRQTREGAIFTIRHNGVDYYPSFGLDPGDGYRPLETLAAIMRVLGTTKDGWGWPTGSSP
;
A
#
# COMPACT_ATOMS: atom_id res chain seq x y z
N MET A 1 24.95 -21.17 9.43
CA MET A 1 24.51 -19.82 9.83
C MET A 1 23.03 -19.75 9.54
N SER A 2 22.21 -19.86 10.59
CA SER A 2 20.76 -19.85 10.48
C SER A 2 20.28 -18.41 10.41
N GLU A 3 19.88 -17.97 9.22
CA GLU A 3 19.35 -16.63 9.03
C GLU A 3 17.91 -16.60 9.55
N THR A 4 17.67 -15.69 10.48
CA THR A 4 16.40 -15.57 11.18
C THR A 4 15.41 -14.92 10.24
N VAL A 5 14.67 -15.73 9.47
CA VAL A 5 13.51 -15.27 8.72
C VAL A 5 12.52 -14.68 9.72
N LYS A 6 12.50 -13.35 9.81
CA LYS A 6 11.59 -12.60 10.65
C LYS A 6 10.19 -12.76 10.06
N ARG A 7 9.45 -13.74 10.58
CA ARG A 7 8.05 -13.99 10.21
C ARG A 7 7.27 -12.68 10.31
N PRO A 8 6.60 -12.23 9.24
CA PRO A 8 5.80 -11.01 9.32
C PRO A 8 4.64 -11.21 10.28
N GLY A 9 4.38 -10.18 11.10
CA GLY A 9 3.20 -10.12 11.95
C GLY A 9 1.91 -10.18 11.14
N ARG A 10 0.83 -10.62 11.79
CA ARG A 10 -0.40 -11.15 11.21
C ARG A 10 -1.21 -10.19 10.31
N ARG A 11 -0.80 -8.93 10.05
CA ARG A 11 -1.56 -7.95 9.22
C ARG A 11 -0.70 -6.86 8.54
N ASP A 12 0.61 -7.06 8.38
CA ASP A 12 1.51 -5.98 7.96
C ASP A 12 2.25 -6.27 6.64
N VAL A 13 2.63 -5.20 5.94
CA VAL A 13 3.52 -5.26 4.77
C VAL A 13 4.82 -5.95 5.18
N ALA A 14 5.32 -6.84 4.33
CA ALA A 14 6.48 -7.66 4.62
C ALA A 14 7.43 -7.74 3.43
N ALA A 15 8.74 -7.76 3.69
CA ALA A 15 9.74 -8.11 2.70
C ALA A 15 10.16 -9.57 2.90
N ILE A 16 10.26 -10.33 1.80
CA ILE A 16 10.83 -11.68 1.74
C ILE A 16 11.76 -11.80 0.54
N ALA A 17 12.87 -12.55 0.65
CA ALA A 17 13.78 -12.85 -0.45
C ALA A 17 14.29 -14.28 -0.40
N GLY A 18 14.41 -14.90 -1.57
CA GLY A 18 14.86 -16.28 -1.74
C GLY A 18 14.73 -16.72 -3.19
N SER A 19 15.01 -17.99 -3.46
CA SER A 19 14.69 -18.58 -4.76
C SER A 19 13.18 -18.56 -5.04
N PRO A 20 12.75 -18.65 -6.31
CA PRO A 20 11.32 -18.69 -6.63
C PRO A 20 10.52 -19.77 -5.88
N ALA A 21 11.14 -20.93 -5.63
CA ALA A 21 10.50 -22.03 -4.91
C ALA A 21 10.33 -21.73 -3.41
N GLU A 22 11.36 -21.16 -2.78
CA GLU A 22 11.32 -20.77 -1.35
C GLU A 22 10.29 -19.67 -1.12
N VAL A 23 10.32 -18.62 -1.95
CA VAL A 23 9.36 -17.50 -1.89
C VAL A 23 7.93 -18.01 -2.02
N ARG A 24 7.67 -18.92 -2.97
CA ARG A 24 6.33 -19.53 -3.15
C ARG A 24 5.87 -20.28 -1.90
N SER A 25 6.76 -21.05 -1.29
CA SER A 25 6.44 -21.77 -0.05
C SER A 25 6.10 -20.81 1.09
N TRP A 26 6.82 -19.70 1.23
CA TRP A 26 6.52 -18.72 2.28
C TRP A 26 5.23 -17.94 2.01
N LEU A 27 4.96 -17.56 0.75
CA LEU A 27 3.73 -16.87 0.37
C LEU A 27 2.48 -17.68 0.71
N SER A 28 2.51 -19.01 0.61
CA SER A 28 1.37 -19.86 0.99
C SER A 28 0.96 -19.77 2.47
N GLY A 29 1.87 -19.29 3.33
CA GLY A 29 1.59 -19.08 4.76
C GLY A 29 1.23 -17.64 5.13
N LEU A 30 1.21 -16.71 4.16
CA LEU A 30 0.90 -15.30 4.38
C LEU A 30 -0.54 -15.00 3.98
N ASP A 31 -1.24 -14.25 4.83
CA ASP A 31 -2.56 -13.69 4.52
C ASP A 31 -2.39 -12.41 3.71
N ALA A 32 -1.86 -12.55 2.49
CA ALA A 32 -1.54 -11.44 1.59
C ALA A 32 -2.49 -11.43 0.38
N GLU A 33 -3.27 -10.36 0.24
CA GLU A 33 -4.17 -10.17 -0.91
C GLU A 33 -3.40 -9.82 -2.20
N HIS A 34 -2.30 -9.07 -2.06
CA HIS A 34 -1.49 -8.58 -3.17
C HIS A 34 0.01 -8.78 -2.88
N VAL A 35 0.79 -9.12 -3.92
CA VAL A 35 2.24 -9.38 -3.83
C VAL A 35 2.97 -8.62 -4.94
N VAL A 36 4.11 -8.01 -4.59
CA VAL A 36 5.08 -7.44 -5.55
C VAL A 36 6.34 -8.29 -5.50
N ALA A 37 6.78 -8.81 -6.65
CA ALA A 37 7.96 -9.66 -6.77
C ALA A 37 8.98 -9.10 -7.76
N PHE A 38 10.25 -9.09 -7.38
CA PHE A 38 11.37 -8.70 -8.24
C PHE A 38 12.22 -9.93 -8.56
N ALA A 39 12.31 -10.29 -9.83
CA ALA A 39 13.17 -11.39 -10.28
C ALA A 39 14.54 -10.82 -10.69
N LEU A 40 15.59 -11.36 -10.10
CA LEU A 40 16.97 -10.99 -10.43
C LEU A 40 17.64 -12.11 -11.25
N PRO A 41 18.52 -11.76 -12.20
CA PRO A 41 19.24 -12.75 -12.99
C PRO A 41 20.16 -13.62 -12.12
N TYR A 42 20.42 -14.84 -12.58
CA TYR A 42 21.30 -15.80 -11.91
C TYR A 42 22.70 -15.20 -11.66
N GLY A 43 23.26 -15.41 -10.47
CA GLY A 43 24.57 -14.87 -10.08
C GLY A 43 24.54 -13.51 -9.38
N ALA A 44 23.37 -12.89 -9.22
CA ALA A 44 23.21 -11.63 -8.49
C ALA A 44 23.25 -11.78 -6.95
N GLY A 45 23.79 -12.86 -6.39
CA GLY A 45 23.59 -13.24 -4.98
C GLY A 45 23.87 -12.14 -3.96
N ARG A 46 25.02 -11.45 -4.04
CA ARG A 46 25.33 -10.33 -3.13
C ARG A 46 24.48 -9.10 -3.40
N GLN A 47 24.11 -8.85 -4.66
CA GLN A 47 23.26 -7.73 -5.05
C GLN A 47 21.82 -7.95 -4.59
N ALA A 48 21.31 -9.18 -4.70
CA ALA A 48 19.99 -9.59 -4.26
C ALA A 48 19.82 -9.32 -2.76
N GLU A 49 20.82 -9.67 -1.96
CA GLU A 49 20.80 -9.41 -0.52
C GLU A 49 20.79 -7.90 -0.21
N SER A 50 21.65 -7.13 -0.87
CA SER A 50 21.67 -5.66 -0.66
C SER A 50 20.35 -4.98 -1.07
N ILE A 51 19.70 -5.48 -2.12
CA ILE A 51 18.38 -5.01 -2.56
C ILE A 51 17.33 -5.41 -1.55
N PHE A 52 17.36 -6.65 -1.06
CA PHE A 52 16.46 -7.14 -0.04
C PHE A 52 16.55 -6.32 1.25
N GLU A 53 17.76 -6.03 1.73
CA GLU A 53 17.97 -5.21 2.91
C GLU A 53 17.44 -3.78 2.72
N THR A 54 17.70 -3.18 1.55
CA THR A 54 17.14 -1.86 1.20
C THR A 54 15.61 -1.91 1.21
N LEU A 55 15.02 -2.91 0.56
CA LEU A 55 13.57 -3.08 0.50
C LEU A 55 12.98 -3.41 1.86
N SER A 56 13.71 -4.07 2.76
CA SER A 56 13.25 -4.39 4.13
C SER A 56 13.07 -3.17 5.01
N SER A 57 13.68 -2.03 4.66
CA SER A 57 13.42 -0.73 5.30
C SER A 57 12.09 -0.07 4.88
N LEU A 58 11.51 -0.49 3.75
CA LEU A 58 10.30 0.11 3.19
C LEU A 58 8.97 -0.37 3.82
N PRO A 59 8.77 -1.63 4.23
CA PRO A 59 7.49 -2.09 4.78
C PRO A 59 6.92 -1.22 5.90
N PRO A 60 7.70 -0.76 6.91
CA PRO A 60 7.18 0.14 7.94
C PRO A 60 6.71 1.48 7.35
N PHE A 61 7.46 2.03 6.38
CA PHE A 61 7.08 3.26 5.70
C PHE A 61 5.81 3.09 4.85
N MET A 62 5.75 2.02 4.05
CA MET A 62 4.57 1.70 3.22
C MET A 62 3.33 1.50 4.07
N HIS A 63 3.45 0.80 5.20
CA HIS A 63 2.36 0.61 6.14
C HIS A 63 1.79 1.97 6.59
N GLU A 64 2.65 2.94 6.93
CA GLU A 64 2.21 4.28 7.33
C GLU A 64 1.56 5.06 6.16
N VAL A 65 2.13 4.98 4.95
CA VAL A 65 1.53 5.61 3.76
C VAL A 65 0.14 5.04 3.50
N LEU A 66 -0.03 3.72 3.51
CA LEU A 66 -1.30 3.05 3.27
C LEU A 66 -2.32 3.39 4.38
N ARG A 67 -1.92 3.36 5.65
CA ARG A 67 -2.77 3.78 6.77
C ARG A 67 -3.23 5.23 6.63
N LYS A 68 -2.31 6.13 6.31
CA LYS A 68 -2.60 7.56 6.13
C LYS A 68 -3.58 7.78 5.00
N ARG A 69 -3.41 7.10 3.86
CA ARG A 69 -4.31 7.17 2.71
C ARG A 69 -5.68 6.58 3.00
N HIS A 70 -5.74 5.41 3.63
CA HIS A 70 -6.99 4.79 4.03
C HIS A 70 -7.76 5.68 5.01
N ARG A 71 -7.07 6.31 5.98
CA ARG A 71 -7.67 7.30 6.88
C ARG A 71 -8.24 8.50 6.14
N GLN A 72 -7.46 9.14 5.26
CA GLN A 72 -7.91 10.29 4.46
C GLN A 72 -9.11 9.96 3.57
N THR A 73 -9.16 8.73 3.05
CA THR A 73 -10.31 8.24 2.26
C THR A 73 -11.55 8.10 3.14
N ARG A 74 -11.41 7.54 4.35
CA ARG A 74 -12.51 7.41 5.32
C ARG A 74 -13.02 8.76 5.85
N GLU A 75 -12.14 9.74 5.98
CA GLU A 75 -12.46 11.11 6.41
C GLU A 75 -13.07 11.96 5.28
N GLY A 76 -13.19 11.42 4.06
CA GLY A 76 -13.74 12.15 2.92
C GLY A 76 -12.83 13.28 2.41
N ALA A 77 -11.53 13.25 2.72
CA ALA A 77 -10.57 14.25 2.26
C ALA A 77 -10.10 14.01 0.81
N ILE A 78 -10.16 12.77 0.34
CA ILE A 78 -9.90 12.36 -1.05
C ILE A 78 -10.76 11.15 -1.41
N PHE A 79 -11.17 11.04 -2.68
CA PHE A 79 -11.89 9.88 -3.19
C PHE A 79 -10.94 8.91 -3.92
N THR A 80 -11.37 7.66 -4.09
CA THR A 80 -10.65 6.66 -4.86
C THR A 80 -11.45 6.19 -6.06
N ILE A 81 -10.74 5.76 -7.09
CA ILE A 81 -11.33 5.04 -8.23
C ILE A 81 -10.86 3.60 -8.11
N ARG A 82 -11.77 2.67 -7.85
CA ARG A 82 -11.48 1.23 -7.84
C ARG A 82 -11.42 0.72 -9.28
N HIS A 83 -10.29 0.18 -9.70
CA HIS A 83 -10.15 -0.48 -11.00
C HIS A 83 -9.30 -1.75 -10.84
N ASN A 84 -9.82 -2.89 -11.30
CA ASN A 84 -9.17 -4.21 -11.19
C ASN A 84 -8.71 -4.55 -9.76
N GLY A 85 -9.54 -4.22 -8.75
CA GLY A 85 -9.23 -4.48 -7.34
C GLY A 85 -8.26 -3.47 -6.69
N VAL A 86 -7.67 -2.56 -7.47
CA VAL A 86 -6.73 -1.55 -6.97
C VAL A 86 -7.43 -0.21 -6.80
N ASP A 87 -7.20 0.46 -5.67
CA ASP A 87 -7.67 1.82 -5.41
C ASP A 87 -6.67 2.84 -5.96
N TYR A 88 -7.11 3.64 -6.93
CA TYR A 88 -6.33 4.73 -7.52
C TYR A 88 -6.70 6.07 -6.87
N TYR A 89 -5.68 6.85 -6.53
CA TYR A 89 -5.83 8.20 -5.98
C TYR A 89 -5.61 9.25 -7.09
N PRO A 90 -6.51 10.24 -7.24
CA PRO A 90 -6.36 11.28 -8.26
C PRO A 90 -5.18 12.19 -7.92
N SER A 91 -4.18 12.25 -8.82
CA SER A 91 -2.97 13.07 -8.61
C SER A 91 -3.28 14.57 -8.49
N PHE A 92 -4.28 15.07 -9.24
CA PHE A 92 -4.73 16.46 -9.17
C PHE A 92 -5.32 16.83 -7.79
N GLY A 93 -5.71 15.84 -6.99
CA GLY A 93 -6.24 16.02 -5.65
C GLY A 93 -5.17 16.12 -4.57
N LEU A 94 -3.91 16.01 -4.95
CA LEU A 94 -2.77 15.90 -4.04
C LEU A 94 -1.81 17.07 -4.23
N ASP A 95 -1.26 17.57 -3.12
CA ASP A 95 -0.24 18.61 -3.12
C ASP A 95 1.17 17.99 -3.22
N PRO A 96 1.86 18.06 -4.39
CA PRO A 96 3.20 17.52 -4.52
C PRO A 96 4.26 18.28 -3.69
N GLY A 97 4.00 19.53 -3.30
CA GLY A 97 4.86 20.35 -2.45
C GLY A 97 4.73 20.03 -0.95
N ASP A 98 3.61 19.45 -0.53
CA ASP A 98 3.34 19.05 0.85
C ASP A 98 3.15 17.52 0.98
N GLY A 99 4.11 16.77 0.43
CA GLY A 99 4.19 15.31 0.63
C GLY A 99 2.96 14.55 0.10
N TYR A 100 2.36 15.04 -0.99
CA TYR A 100 1.15 14.51 -1.60
C TYR A 100 -0.03 14.42 -0.63
N ARG A 101 -0.23 15.40 0.26
CA ARG A 101 -1.46 15.47 1.07
C ARG A 101 -2.67 15.87 0.22
N PRO A 102 -3.90 15.45 0.58
CA PRO A 102 -5.09 15.95 -0.08
C PRO A 102 -5.20 17.47 -0.01
N LEU A 103 -5.54 18.11 -1.12
CA LEU A 103 -5.81 19.55 -1.17
C LEU A 103 -7.07 19.87 -0.37
N GLU A 104 -7.04 20.92 0.46
CA GLU A 104 -8.22 21.37 1.22
C GLU A 104 -9.42 21.67 0.33
N THR A 105 -9.18 22.25 -0.85
CA THR A 105 -10.20 22.49 -1.87
C THR A 105 -10.90 21.20 -2.30
N LEU A 106 -10.16 20.09 -2.42
CA LEU A 106 -10.76 18.81 -2.77
C LEU A 106 -11.65 18.29 -1.64
N ALA A 107 -11.23 18.40 -0.38
CA ALA A 107 -12.05 18.04 0.76
C ALA A 107 -13.36 18.86 0.80
N ALA A 108 -13.31 20.16 0.46
CA ALA A 108 -14.50 21.00 0.37
C ALA A 108 -15.45 20.56 -0.75
N ILE A 109 -14.93 20.24 -1.93
CA ILE A 109 -15.71 19.68 -3.06
C ILE A 109 -16.35 18.36 -2.63
N MET A 110 -15.59 17.49 -1.98
CA MET A 110 -16.08 16.20 -1.49
C MET A 110 -17.18 16.34 -0.46
N ARG A 111 -17.13 17.34 0.42
CA ARG A 111 -18.21 17.61 1.37
C ARG A 111 -19.53 17.99 0.68
N VAL A 112 -19.47 18.70 -0.45
CA VAL A 112 -20.65 19.09 -1.23
C VAL A 112 -21.19 17.92 -2.06
N LEU A 113 -20.31 17.23 -2.80
CA LEU A 113 -20.69 16.09 -3.64
C LEU A 113 -21.02 14.84 -2.82
N GLY A 114 -20.52 14.78 -1.59
CA GLY A 114 -20.74 13.81 -0.53
C GLY A 114 -22.18 13.30 -0.42
N THR A 115 -23.11 14.23 -0.56
CA THR A 115 -24.53 13.98 -0.32
C THR A 115 -25.26 13.41 -1.53
N THR A 116 -24.64 13.39 -2.71
CA THR A 116 -25.29 13.03 -3.98
C THR A 116 -24.55 11.96 -4.76
N LYS A 117 -23.25 11.74 -4.52
CA LYS A 117 -22.41 10.83 -5.31
C LYS A 117 -21.83 9.69 -4.47
N ASP A 118 -22.55 8.58 -4.38
CA ASP A 118 -22.18 7.38 -3.61
C ASP A 118 -21.13 6.47 -4.29
N GLY A 119 -21.06 6.44 -5.62
CA GLY A 119 -20.20 5.49 -6.36
C GLY A 119 -18.68 5.80 -6.40
N TRP A 120 -18.11 6.54 -5.45
CA TRP A 120 -16.68 6.93 -5.42
C TRP A 120 -15.85 6.22 -4.34
N GLY A 121 -16.18 4.97 -4.03
CA GLY A 121 -15.38 4.11 -3.15
C GLY A 121 -15.35 4.55 -1.68
N TRP A 122 -16.27 5.43 -1.28
CA TRP A 122 -16.39 5.88 0.11
C TRP A 122 -16.87 4.74 1.02
N PRO A 123 -16.45 4.71 2.30
CA PRO A 123 -17.14 3.90 3.28
C PRO A 123 -18.53 4.51 3.46
N THR A 124 -19.56 3.87 2.93
CA THR A 124 -20.95 4.23 3.20
C THR A 124 -21.26 3.89 4.66
N GLY A 125 -21.22 4.88 5.54
CA GLY A 125 -21.64 4.82 6.95
C GLY A 125 -20.97 5.94 7.74
N SER A 126 -21.65 6.95 8.30
CA SER A 126 -23.02 6.96 8.82
C SER A 126 -23.68 8.32 8.54
N SER A 127 -24.89 8.31 7.99
CA SER A 127 -25.86 9.36 8.27
C SER A 127 -26.39 9.18 9.70
N PRO A 128 -26.77 10.27 10.39
CA PRO A 128 -27.01 10.33 11.84
C PRO A 128 -28.15 9.43 12.34
#